data_AF-A0A2C5YV42-F1
#
_entry.id   AF-A0A2C5YV42-F1
#
_cell.length_a   1.000
_cell.length_b   1.000
_cell.length_c   1.000
_cell.angle_alpha   90.00
_cell.angle_beta   90.00
_cell.angle_gamma   90.00
#
_symmetry.space_group_name_H-M   'P 1'
#
loop_
_entity.id
_entity.type
_entity.pdbx_description
1 polymer ?
#
loop_
_entity_poly.entity_id
_entity_poly.type
_entity_poly.pdbx_seq_one_letter_code
_entity_poly.pdbx_strand_id
1 'polypeptide(L)'
;MAETQEKQEPSGDSAVQRKARLTTMPPPPSTAPSAAPPSSSSRGSLDDGFRRRFISYRLRGQYEKPWLVEKGFKKTRLNNIIVGSLTLLGVLASAAISFLIIRPYQNLEYCLVHEDHFDRAGSLDKTVWSHVVELSDSLGTGSFDWSTADSRNSYIDSQGLHIVPTLTNLTTDITSAQLFANYTLDLHRDGSCTSRRNSSCVVRSDPVEGLMVPPVRSAHLTTKGRKSIRYGRVEVVAKMPKGDWIWPAISEWP
;
A
#
# COMPACT_ATOMS: atom_id res chain seq x y z
N MET A 1 58.33 -27.54 -23.47
CA MET A 1 58.37 -29.02 -23.48
C MET A 1 58.31 -29.43 -22.02
N ALA A 2 57.14 -29.80 -21.49
CA ALA A 2 56.60 -31.18 -21.45
C ALA A 2 57.60 -32.12 -20.73
N GLU A 3 57.32 -32.88 -19.67
CA GLU A 3 56.13 -33.56 -19.12
C GLU A 3 56.54 -34.17 -17.72
N THR A 4 55.69 -34.18 -16.68
CA THR A 4 54.87 -35.33 -16.15
C THR A 4 55.59 -36.20 -15.08
N GLN A 5 55.24 -36.06 -13.78
CA GLN A 5 54.53 -37.02 -12.86
C GLN A 5 55.43 -38.05 -12.13
N GLU A 6 55.17 -38.69 -10.97
CA GLU A 6 54.10 -38.88 -9.94
C GLU A 6 54.87 -39.45 -8.68
N LYS A 7 54.55 -39.33 -7.38
CA LYS A 7 53.57 -40.15 -6.60
C LYS A 7 53.74 -40.00 -5.07
N GLN A 8 52.64 -39.62 -4.39
CA GLN A 8 52.00 -40.19 -3.17
C GLN A 8 52.64 -40.21 -1.75
N GLU A 9 51.78 -39.78 -0.80
CA GLU A 9 51.82 -39.63 0.68
C GLU A 9 51.67 -40.98 1.45
N PRO A 10 51.78 -41.07 2.81
CA PRO A 10 50.75 -40.51 3.73
C PRO A 10 51.17 -40.06 5.17
N SER A 11 50.26 -39.29 5.80
CA SER A 11 49.71 -39.47 7.17
C SER A 11 50.04 -38.47 8.31
N GLY A 12 48.95 -37.94 8.91
CA GLY A 12 48.81 -37.45 10.29
C GLY A 12 48.88 -35.93 10.49
N ASP A 13 47.99 -35.20 11.18
CA ASP A 13 46.74 -35.49 11.88
C ASP A 13 46.10 -34.12 12.28
N SER A 14 44.76 -34.07 12.29
CA SER A 14 43.86 -33.23 13.15
C SER A 14 43.88 -31.68 13.07
N ALA A 15 42.78 -30.92 13.17
CA ALA A 15 41.39 -31.17 13.54
C ALA A 15 40.47 -30.05 12.98
N VAL A 16 39.24 -30.43 12.58
CA VAL A 16 38.15 -29.54 12.14
C VAL A 16 37.13 -29.37 13.28
N GLN A 17 36.83 -28.14 13.68
CA GLN A 17 35.76 -27.83 14.64
C GLN A 17 34.38 -27.90 13.98
N ARG A 18 33.54 -28.84 14.43
CA ARG A 18 32.10 -28.93 14.12
C ARG A 18 31.28 -28.13 15.13
N LYS A 19 30.36 -27.28 14.65
CA LYS A 19 29.27 -26.67 15.44
C LYS A 19 28.14 -27.68 15.64
N ALA A 20 27.75 -27.94 16.88
CA ALA A 20 26.62 -28.79 17.23
C ALA A 20 25.31 -27.97 17.29
N ARG A 21 24.26 -28.52 16.69
CA ARG A 21 22.86 -28.06 16.68
C ARG A 21 22.10 -28.90 17.71
N LEU A 22 21.48 -28.28 18.72
CA LEU A 22 20.65 -28.99 19.70
C LEU A 22 19.19 -29.02 19.24
N THR A 23 18.67 -30.24 19.05
CA THR A 23 17.26 -30.57 18.82
C THR A 23 16.69 -31.11 20.14
N THR A 24 15.54 -30.59 20.59
CA THR A 24 14.82 -31.16 21.76
C THR A 24 13.35 -31.39 21.38
N MET A 25 12.86 -32.61 21.62
CA MET A 25 11.47 -33.06 21.42
C MET A 25 10.61 -32.83 22.69
N PRO A 26 9.26 -32.86 22.60
CA PRO A 26 8.36 -32.40 23.66
C PRO A 26 7.83 -33.53 24.58
N PRO A 27 7.35 -33.23 25.80
CA PRO A 27 6.64 -34.18 26.66
C PRO A 27 5.08 -34.07 26.58
N PRO A 28 4.32 -35.12 27.00
CA PRO A 28 2.85 -35.21 26.91
C PRO A 28 2.09 -34.64 28.14
N PRO A 29 0.73 -34.57 28.12
CA PRO A 29 -0.06 -33.62 28.93
C PRO A 29 -0.79 -34.23 30.16
N SER A 30 -1.05 -33.41 31.18
CA SER A 30 -2.07 -33.65 32.23
C SER A 30 -2.53 -32.33 32.91
N THR A 31 -3.77 -31.94 32.58
CA THR A 31 -4.89 -31.45 33.41
C THR A 31 -4.74 -30.36 34.52
N ALA A 32 -5.20 -29.14 34.18
CA ALA A 32 -6.13 -28.18 34.88
C ALA A 32 -5.79 -27.52 36.26
N PRO A 33 -6.50 -26.43 36.70
CA PRO A 33 -6.73 -25.13 36.05
C PRO A 33 -6.53 -23.89 36.99
N SER A 34 -6.72 -22.68 36.42
CA SER A 34 -7.01 -21.36 37.03
C SER A 34 -5.91 -20.56 37.75
N ALA A 35 -5.46 -19.48 37.09
CA ALA A 35 -5.60 -18.09 37.57
C ALA A 35 -4.97 -17.12 36.56
N ALA A 36 -5.70 -16.09 36.13
CA ALA A 36 -5.20 -15.00 35.31
C ALA A 36 -4.25 -14.09 36.12
N PRO A 37 -3.33 -13.39 35.43
CA PRO A 37 -3.04 -12.01 35.81
C PRO A 37 -3.14 -11.04 34.62
N PRO A 38 -3.57 -9.80 34.85
CA PRO A 38 -3.52 -8.73 33.86
C PRO A 38 -2.12 -8.09 33.87
N SER A 39 -1.65 -7.62 32.72
CA SER A 39 -1.10 -6.27 32.56
C SER A 39 -0.38 -6.14 31.24
N SER A 40 -0.92 -5.25 30.42
CA SER A 40 -0.20 -4.33 29.54
C SER A 40 1.34 -4.37 29.66
N SER A 41 2.02 -4.98 28.70
CA SER A 41 3.36 -4.55 28.33
C SER A 41 3.21 -3.20 27.60
N SER A 42 3.18 -2.16 28.42
CA SER A 42 3.43 -0.79 28.01
C SER A 42 4.56 -0.78 26.99
N ARG A 43 4.26 -0.24 25.81
CA ARG A 43 5.23 0.32 24.87
C ARG A 43 6.40 0.82 25.70
N GLY A 44 7.58 0.24 25.49
CA GLY A 44 8.82 0.78 26.03
C GLY A 44 8.82 2.25 25.68
N SER A 45 8.56 3.06 26.70
CA SER A 45 8.74 4.49 26.63
C SER A 45 10.13 4.64 26.06
N LEU A 46 10.25 5.26 24.87
CA LEU A 46 11.42 6.06 24.59
C LEU A 46 11.34 7.19 25.60
N ASP A 47 11.59 6.84 26.87
CA ASP A 47 12.02 7.79 27.87
C ASP A 47 13.29 8.28 27.25
N ASP A 48 13.14 9.47 26.67
CA ASP A 48 14.15 10.29 26.05
C ASP A 48 15.26 10.38 27.07
N GLY A 49 16.15 9.38 26.98
CA GLY A 49 17.17 9.14 27.96
C GLY A 49 18.01 10.38 27.89
N PHE A 50 17.76 11.30 28.84
CA PHE A 50 18.43 12.58 28.97
C PHE A 50 19.84 12.32 28.51
N ARG A 51 20.21 12.86 27.34
CA ARG A 51 21.53 12.67 26.75
C ARG A 51 22.48 13.20 27.80
N ARG A 52 22.93 12.34 28.72
CA ARG A 52 23.85 12.71 29.79
C ARG A 52 25.08 13.06 29.03
N ARG A 53 25.27 14.37 28.85
CA ARG A 53 26.35 14.91 28.06
C ARG A 53 27.61 14.27 28.63
N PHE A 54 28.32 13.49 27.81
CA PHE A 54 29.46 12.72 28.26
C PHE A 54 30.44 13.66 28.96
N ILE A 55 30.56 13.51 30.28
CA ILE A 55 31.45 14.33 31.11
C ILE A 55 32.79 13.61 31.09
N SER A 56 33.76 14.14 30.36
CA SER A 56 35.09 13.53 30.33
C SER A 56 35.72 13.66 31.71
N TYR A 57 36.29 12.56 32.22
CA TYR A 57 36.94 12.54 33.54
C TYR A 57 38.22 13.40 33.59
N ARG A 58 38.75 13.81 32.42
CA ARG A 58 39.99 14.59 32.25
C ARG A 58 39.78 16.11 32.25
N LEU A 59 38.56 16.60 32.00
CA LEU A 59 38.24 18.03 31.99
C LEU A 59 37.26 18.34 33.12
N ARG A 60 37.77 18.55 34.33
CA ARG A 60 36.99 19.00 35.48
C ARG A 60 37.27 20.49 35.72
N GLY A 61 36.28 21.36 35.49
CA GLY A 61 36.39 22.81 35.67
C GLY A 61 35.58 23.62 34.66
N GLN A 62 35.67 24.95 34.73
CA GLN A 62 35.15 25.82 33.66
C GLN A 62 35.90 25.50 32.37
N TYR A 63 35.19 25.01 31.36
CA TYR A 63 35.78 24.68 30.06
C TYR A 63 36.15 25.98 29.34
N GLU A 64 37.43 26.31 29.35
CA GLU A 64 37.93 27.50 28.68
C GLU A 64 37.80 27.30 27.17
N LYS A 65 37.09 28.22 26.52
CA LYS A 65 36.82 28.19 25.08
C LYS A 65 37.67 29.28 24.40
N PRO A 66 39.00 29.11 24.27
CA PRO A 66 39.89 30.16 23.76
C PRO A 66 39.50 30.64 22.36
N TRP A 67 38.90 29.77 21.53
CA TRP A 67 38.36 30.15 20.23
C TRP A 67 37.23 31.19 20.31
N LEU A 68 36.56 31.41 21.45
CA LEU A 68 35.61 32.51 21.59
C LEU A 68 36.29 33.87 21.67
N VAL A 69 37.54 33.92 22.14
CA VAL A 69 38.35 35.12 22.33
C VAL A 69 39.20 35.41 21.09
N GLU A 70 39.57 34.37 20.34
CA GLU A 70 40.38 34.47 19.12
C GLU A 70 39.65 35.19 17.97
N LYS A 71 40.39 36.04 17.25
CA LYS A 71 39.90 36.83 16.09
C LYS A 71 39.31 35.97 14.96
N GLY A 72 39.75 34.71 14.82
CA GLY A 72 39.31 33.77 13.77
C GLY A 72 37.83 33.38 13.87
N PHE A 73 37.29 33.24 15.07
CA PHE A 73 35.91 32.80 15.28
C PHE A 73 34.86 33.86 14.91
N LYS A 74 35.23 35.14 14.98
CA LYS A 74 34.39 36.24 14.46
C LYS A 74 34.21 36.13 12.93
N LYS A 75 35.24 35.68 12.20
CA LYS A 75 35.16 35.42 10.75
C LYS A 75 34.26 34.22 10.45
N THR A 76 34.34 33.14 11.24
CA THR A 76 33.47 31.96 11.10
C THR A 76 32.00 32.30 11.36
N ARG A 77 31.70 33.12 12.37
CA ARG A 77 30.32 33.60 12.63
C ARG A 77 29.79 34.41 11.47
N LEU A 78 30.60 35.33 10.92
CA LEU A 78 30.22 36.10 9.74
C LEU A 78 29.96 35.20 8.54
N ASN A 79 30.82 34.20 8.29
CA ASN A 79 30.60 33.22 7.22
C ASN A 79 29.29 32.44 7.41
N ASN A 80 28.99 31.97 8.63
CA ASN A 80 27.76 31.26 8.92
C ASN A 80 26.51 32.15 8.74
N ILE A 81 26.61 33.45 9.06
CA ILE A 81 25.53 34.41 8.78
C ILE A 81 25.36 34.62 7.28
N ILE A 82 26.46 34.75 6.52
CA ILE A 82 26.42 34.88 5.07
C ILE A 82 25.76 33.64 4.44
N VAL A 83 26.25 32.44 4.78
CA VAL A 83 25.68 31.19 4.28
C VAL A 83 24.21 31.04 4.69
N GLY A 84 23.87 31.30 5.96
CA GLY A 84 22.49 31.25 6.44
C GLY A 84 21.57 32.23 5.72
N SER A 85 22.06 33.45 5.46
CA SER A 85 21.30 34.48 4.73
C SER A 85 21.06 34.08 3.27
N LEU A 86 22.07 33.54 2.57
CA LEU A 86 21.93 33.06 1.20
C LEU A 86 20.99 31.86 1.09
N THR A 87 21.05 30.92 2.03
CA THR A 87 20.11 29.80 2.10
C THR A 87 18.68 30.29 2.33
N LEU A 88 18.47 31.22 3.27
CA LEU A 88 17.14 31.80 3.53
C LEU A 88 16.60 32.53 2.29
N LEU A 89 17.45 33.35 1.64
CA LEU A 89 17.08 34.10 0.45
C LEU A 89 16.73 33.14 -0.72
N GLY A 90 17.45 32.02 -0.85
CA GLY A 90 17.12 30.97 -1.80
C GLY A 90 15.76 30.31 -1.55
N VAL A 91 15.42 30.01 -0.29
CA VAL A 91 14.11 29.46 0.09
C VAL A 91 12.99 30.47 -0.14
N LEU A 92 13.22 31.75 0.17
CA LEU A 92 12.24 32.80 -0.09
C LEU A 92 12.03 33.01 -1.59
N ALA A 93 13.10 33.00 -2.39
CA ALA A 93 13.03 33.12 -3.84
C ALA A 93 12.30 31.92 -4.46
N SER A 94 12.57 30.69 -4.01
CA SER A 94 11.86 29.51 -4.52
C SER A 94 10.38 29.56 -4.18
N ALA A 95 10.02 29.91 -2.94
CA ALA A 95 8.63 30.10 -2.53
C ALA A 95 7.93 31.18 -3.37
N ALA A 96 8.61 32.30 -3.64
CA ALA A 96 8.08 33.37 -4.47
C ALA A 96 7.84 32.92 -5.92
N ILE A 97 8.80 32.22 -6.53
CA ILE A 97 8.67 31.68 -7.89
C ILE A 97 7.51 30.67 -7.96
N SER A 98 7.43 29.73 -7.02
CA SER A 98 6.33 28.77 -6.96
C SER A 98 4.98 29.47 -6.81
N PHE A 99 4.88 30.49 -5.96
CA PHE A 99 3.65 31.27 -5.80
C PHE A 99 3.24 32.01 -7.08
N LEU A 100 4.19 32.66 -7.76
CA LEU A 100 3.94 33.38 -9.01
C LEU A 100 3.53 32.43 -10.14
N ILE A 101 4.11 31.23 -10.20
CA ILE A 101 3.74 30.21 -11.19
C ILE A 101 2.34 29.64 -10.90
N ILE A 102 1.98 29.38 -9.64
CA ILE A 102 0.70 28.73 -9.29
C ILE A 102 -0.49 29.70 -9.36
N ARG A 103 -0.31 30.95 -8.95
CA ARG A 103 -1.35 32.00 -8.93
C ARG A 103 -2.25 32.06 -10.19
N PRO A 104 -1.73 32.06 -11.43
CA PRO A 104 -2.56 32.13 -12.63
C PRO A 104 -3.41 30.87 -12.87
N TYR A 105 -3.05 29.70 -12.32
CA TYR A 105 -3.78 28.45 -12.53
C TYR A 105 -4.93 28.22 -11.54
N GLN A 106 -5.15 29.11 -10.57
CA GLN A 106 -6.19 28.92 -9.55
C GLN A 106 -7.60 29.30 -10.04
N ASN A 107 -7.70 30.26 -10.96
CA ASN A 107 -8.98 30.80 -11.44
C ASN A 107 -9.02 30.78 -12.97
N LEU A 108 -8.84 29.59 -13.55
CA LEU A 108 -9.12 29.40 -14.96
C LEU A 108 -10.64 29.36 -15.15
N GLU A 109 -11.11 29.98 -16.23
CA GLU A 109 -12.47 29.78 -16.71
C GLU A 109 -12.55 28.40 -17.37
N TYR A 110 -13.31 27.49 -16.76
CA TYR A 110 -13.50 26.14 -17.28
C TYR A 110 -14.84 26.06 -18.01
N CYS A 111 -14.84 25.53 -19.22
CA CYS A 111 -16.06 25.14 -19.91
C CYS A 111 -16.51 23.76 -19.41
N LEU A 112 -17.78 23.63 -19.05
CA LEU A 112 -18.37 22.35 -18.69
C LEU A 112 -18.42 21.44 -19.92
N VAL A 113 -17.67 20.34 -19.90
CA VAL A 113 -17.66 19.34 -20.98
C VAL A 113 -18.62 18.20 -20.68
N HIS A 114 -18.72 17.80 -19.41
CA HIS A 114 -19.57 16.71 -18.97
C HIS A 114 -19.86 16.83 -17.48
N GLU A 115 -21.11 16.55 -17.11
CA GLU A 115 -21.57 16.38 -15.73
C GLU A 115 -22.51 15.17 -15.67
N ASP A 116 -22.50 14.49 -14.52
CA ASP A 116 -23.46 13.44 -14.20
C ASP A 116 -23.83 13.56 -12.72
N HIS A 117 -25.10 13.89 -12.45
CA HIS A 117 -25.64 14.04 -11.11
C HIS A 117 -26.24 12.75 -10.55
N PHE A 118 -26.35 11.70 -11.37
CA PHE A 118 -26.98 10.44 -10.99
C PHE A 118 -28.43 10.60 -10.46
N ASP A 119 -29.21 11.55 -10.99
CA ASP A 119 -30.59 11.81 -10.52
C ASP A 119 -31.61 10.77 -11.03
N ARG A 120 -31.25 10.01 -12.07
CA ARG A 120 -32.15 9.00 -12.66
C ARG A 120 -32.15 7.75 -11.80
N ALA A 121 -33.15 7.66 -10.90
CA ALA A 121 -33.39 6.46 -10.11
C ALA A 121 -33.48 5.21 -11.00
N GLY A 122 -32.68 4.19 -10.69
CA GLY A 122 -32.69 2.89 -11.37
C GLY A 122 -31.44 2.58 -12.18
N SER A 123 -31.23 3.22 -13.35
CA SER A 123 -30.23 2.76 -14.31
C SER A 123 -29.13 3.77 -14.61
N LEU A 124 -27.88 3.30 -14.49
CA LEU A 124 -26.68 4.00 -14.91
C LEU A 124 -26.69 4.31 -16.42
N ASP A 125 -26.25 5.50 -16.80
CA ASP A 125 -26.21 5.92 -18.21
C ASP A 125 -25.16 5.13 -19.00
N LYS A 126 -25.66 4.17 -19.81
CA LYS A 126 -24.84 3.30 -20.67
C LYS A 126 -24.25 4.01 -21.90
N THR A 127 -24.44 5.32 -22.05
CA THR A 127 -23.68 6.11 -23.04
C THR A 127 -22.39 6.67 -22.45
N VAL A 128 -22.30 6.74 -21.12
CA VAL A 128 -21.15 7.29 -20.38
C VAL A 128 -20.39 6.20 -19.64
N TRP A 129 -21.08 5.34 -18.88
CA TRP A 129 -20.47 4.43 -17.92
C TRP A 129 -20.67 2.96 -18.26
N SER A 130 -19.57 2.23 -18.39
CA SER A 130 -19.57 0.77 -18.57
C SER A 130 -19.07 0.09 -17.30
N HIS A 131 -19.67 -1.06 -16.98
CA HIS A 131 -19.14 -1.98 -15.98
C HIS A 131 -17.96 -2.73 -16.55
N VAL A 132 -16.91 -2.85 -15.75
CA VAL A 132 -15.82 -3.82 -15.93
C VAL A 132 -16.17 -5.03 -15.07
N VAL A 133 -16.16 -6.22 -15.66
CA VAL A 133 -16.50 -7.49 -14.98
C VAL A 133 -15.32 -8.41 -15.14
N GLU A 134 -14.47 -8.42 -14.12
CA GLU A 134 -13.19 -9.13 -14.08
C GLU A 134 -12.87 -9.51 -12.63
N LEU A 135 -12.09 -10.58 -12.49
CA LEU A 135 -11.44 -10.99 -11.26
C LEU A 135 -10.34 -9.99 -10.89
N SER A 136 -10.19 -9.72 -9.60
CA SER A 136 -9.20 -8.80 -9.02
C SER A 136 -7.76 -9.05 -9.44
N ASP A 137 -7.37 -10.32 -9.61
CA ASP A 137 -5.98 -10.69 -9.88
C ASP A 137 -5.46 -10.09 -11.20
N SER A 138 -6.34 -9.84 -12.18
CA SER A 138 -5.95 -9.17 -13.41
C SER A 138 -5.81 -7.66 -13.32
N LEU A 139 -6.27 -7.05 -12.23
CA LEU A 139 -6.08 -5.63 -11.93
C LEU A 139 -4.76 -5.36 -11.18
N GLY A 140 -3.97 -6.41 -10.87
CA GLY A 140 -2.62 -6.29 -10.32
C GLY A 140 -2.56 -5.89 -8.84
N THR A 141 -3.69 -5.94 -8.13
CA THR A 141 -3.79 -5.54 -6.72
C THR A 141 -3.79 -6.73 -5.76
N GLY A 142 -3.99 -7.96 -6.25
CA GLY A 142 -4.15 -9.14 -5.39
C GLY A 142 -5.34 -9.01 -4.43
N SER A 143 -6.37 -8.27 -4.83
CA SER A 143 -7.55 -8.04 -4.00
C SER A 143 -8.44 -9.28 -3.91
N PHE A 144 -9.28 -9.35 -2.89
CA PHE A 144 -10.13 -10.51 -2.61
C PHE A 144 -11.55 -10.36 -3.19
N ASP A 145 -11.81 -9.30 -3.95
CA ASP A 145 -13.10 -9.06 -4.60
C ASP A 145 -13.06 -9.38 -6.09
N TRP A 146 -14.23 -9.44 -6.71
CA TRP A 146 -14.36 -9.43 -8.16
C TRP A 146 -15.46 -8.46 -8.57
N SER A 147 -15.27 -7.86 -9.73
CA SER A 147 -16.17 -6.82 -10.23
C SER A 147 -17.34 -7.43 -11.00
N THR A 148 -18.54 -6.89 -10.82
CA THR A 148 -19.77 -7.38 -11.44
C THR A 148 -20.66 -6.24 -11.93
N ALA A 149 -21.63 -6.56 -12.79
CA ALA A 149 -22.61 -5.64 -13.34
C ALA A 149 -23.98 -5.72 -12.63
N ASP A 150 -24.07 -6.46 -11.53
CA ASP A 150 -25.30 -6.62 -10.77
C ASP A 150 -25.78 -5.30 -10.15
N SER A 151 -27.10 -5.10 -10.15
CA SER A 151 -27.74 -3.94 -9.52
C SER A 151 -27.60 -3.92 -7.99
N ARG A 152 -27.18 -5.02 -7.37
CA ARG A 152 -26.87 -5.06 -5.92
C ARG A 152 -25.54 -4.39 -5.59
N ASN A 153 -24.60 -4.38 -6.54
CA ASN A 153 -23.25 -3.84 -6.34
C ASN A 153 -23.11 -2.42 -6.86
N SER A 154 -23.88 -2.04 -7.87
CA SER A 154 -23.98 -0.66 -8.34
C SER A 154 -25.43 -0.30 -8.63
N TYR A 155 -25.93 0.73 -7.97
CA TYR A 155 -27.28 1.26 -8.19
C TYR A 155 -27.33 2.76 -7.94
N ILE A 156 -28.38 3.39 -8.45
CA ILE A 156 -28.62 4.82 -8.30
C ILE A 156 -29.91 5.00 -7.50
N ASP A 157 -29.84 5.77 -6.42
CA ASP A 157 -30.98 6.18 -5.62
C ASP A 157 -31.01 7.70 -5.39
N SER A 158 -31.88 8.18 -4.50
CA SER A 158 -32.04 9.61 -4.18
C SER A 158 -30.79 10.32 -3.62
N GLN A 159 -29.77 9.57 -3.18
CA GLN A 159 -28.49 10.07 -2.68
C GLN A 159 -27.37 9.97 -3.73
N GLY A 160 -27.68 9.47 -4.93
CA GLY A 160 -26.77 9.38 -6.06
C GLY A 160 -26.33 7.94 -6.35
N LEU A 161 -25.11 7.79 -6.88
CA LEU A 161 -24.52 6.51 -7.22
C LEU A 161 -23.97 5.79 -5.98
N HIS A 162 -24.43 4.57 -5.77
CA HIS A 162 -23.95 3.66 -4.73
C HIS A 162 -23.14 2.53 -5.35
N ILE A 163 -21.90 2.37 -4.88
CA ILE A 163 -21.06 1.20 -5.13
C ILE A 163 -20.92 0.45 -3.81
N VAL A 164 -21.52 -0.73 -3.72
CA VAL A 164 -21.64 -1.48 -2.47
C VAL A 164 -21.06 -2.88 -2.64
N PRO A 165 -20.03 -3.25 -1.85
CA PRO A 165 -19.51 -4.60 -1.87
C PRO A 165 -20.52 -5.55 -1.19
N THR A 166 -20.68 -6.75 -1.74
CA THR A 166 -21.56 -7.80 -1.21
C THR A 166 -20.81 -9.11 -1.11
N LEU A 167 -21.21 -10.00 -0.21
CA LEU A 167 -20.60 -11.32 -0.13
C LEU A 167 -21.06 -12.22 -1.28
N THR A 168 -20.11 -12.94 -1.90
CA THR A 168 -20.38 -13.88 -3.00
C THR A 168 -21.40 -14.93 -2.55
N ASN A 169 -21.18 -15.55 -1.39
CA ASN A 169 -22.07 -16.62 -0.88
C ASN A 169 -23.49 -16.17 -0.49
N LEU A 170 -23.74 -14.87 -0.33
CA LEU A 170 -25.07 -14.33 -0.06
C LEU A 170 -25.78 -13.83 -1.32
N THR A 171 -25.03 -13.64 -2.41
CA THR A 171 -25.56 -13.03 -3.63
C THR A 171 -25.57 -13.96 -4.83
N THR A 172 -24.85 -15.08 -4.76
CA THR A 172 -24.83 -16.13 -5.77
C THR A 172 -25.15 -17.49 -5.14
N ASP A 173 -25.33 -18.52 -5.96
CA ASP A 173 -25.55 -19.90 -5.51
C ASP A 173 -24.25 -20.59 -5.02
N ILE A 174 -23.15 -19.84 -4.90
CA ILE A 174 -21.84 -20.37 -4.50
C ILE A 174 -21.79 -20.50 -2.98
N THR A 175 -21.65 -21.71 -2.47
CA THR A 175 -21.54 -21.97 -1.04
C THR A 175 -20.16 -21.62 -0.49
N SER A 176 -20.05 -21.39 0.83
CA SER A 176 -18.76 -21.16 1.49
C SER A 176 -17.75 -22.31 1.31
N ALA A 177 -18.23 -23.54 1.18
CA ALA A 177 -17.38 -24.70 0.90
C ALA A 177 -16.80 -24.64 -0.53
N GLN A 178 -17.63 -24.23 -1.50
CA GLN A 178 -17.21 -24.05 -2.90
C GLN A 178 -16.25 -22.87 -3.06
N LEU A 179 -16.37 -21.81 -2.27
CA LEU A 179 -15.38 -20.74 -2.30
C LEU A 179 -13.97 -21.26 -1.98
N PHE A 180 -13.88 -22.22 -1.06
CA PHE A 180 -12.62 -22.77 -0.56
C PHE A 180 -12.10 -23.97 -1.37
N ALA A 181 -12.97 -24.83 -1.91
CA ALA A 181 -12.53 -26.04 -2.58
C ALA A 181 -13.46 -26.52 -3.71
N ASN A 182 -12.85 -27.12 -4.74
CA ASN A 182 -13.51 -27.88 -5.81
C ASN A 182 -14.59 -27.12 -6.61
N TYR A 183 -14.45 -25.80 -6.74
CA TYR A 183 -15.30 -24.97 -7.57
C TYR A 183 -14.46 -24.18 -8.58
N THR A 184 -15.03 -23.96 -9.76
CA THR A 184 -14.46 -23.10 -10.79
C THR A 184 -15.47 -22.01 -11.10
N LEU A 185 -15.11 -20.76 -10.79
CA LEU A 185 -15.86 -19.60 -11.24
C LEU A 185 -15.37 -19.24 -12.64
N ASP A 186 -16.26 -19.30 -13.63
CA ASP A 186 -15.98 -18.99 -15.02
C ASP A 186 -16.95 -17.94 -15.55
N LEU A 187 -16.48 -16.70 -15.62
CA LEU A 187 -17.25 -15.54 -16.09
C LEU A 187 -17.42 -15.51 -17.61
N HIS A 188 -16.66 -16.30 -18.37
CA HIS A 188 -16.87 -16.44 -19.82
C HIS A 188 -18.09 -17.30 -20.11
N ARG A 189 -18.34 -18.33 -19.31
CA ARG A 189 -19.52 -19.17 -19.45
C ARG A 189 -20.82 -18.37 -19.27
N ASP A 190 -20.78 -17.38 -18.39
CA ASP A 190 -21.89 -16.47 -18.12
C ASP A 190 -21.97 -15.31 -19.13
N GLY A 191 -20.99 -15.18 -20.04
CA GLY A 191 -20.89 -14.11 -21.02
C GLY A 191 -20.72 -12.72 -20.41
N SER A 192 -20.44 -12.63 -19.11
CA SER A 192 -20.37 -11.36 -18.37
C SER A 192 -18.98 -10.76 -18.36
N CYS A 193 -17.92 -11.57 -18.55
CA CYS A 193 -16.55 -11.07 -18.46
C CYS A 193 -16.21 -10.03 -19.55
N THR A 194 -15.59 -8.92 -19.14
CA THR A 194 -15.17 -7.85 -20.07
C THR A 194 -13.76 -8.05 -20.62
N SER A 195 -12.91 -8.79 -19.91
CA SER A 195 -11.56 -9.12 -20.37
C SER A 195 -11.57 -10.23 -21.41
N ARG A 196 -10.52 -10.27 -22.23
CA ARG A 196 -10.22 -11.38 -23.15
C ARG A 196 -9.26 -12.42 -22.56
N ARG A 197 -8.71 -12.16 -21.37
CA ARG A 197 -7.72 -13.04 -20.74
C ARG A 197 -8.42 -14.00 -19.80
N ASN A 198 -8.17 -15.29 -19.95
CA ASN A 198 -8.78 -16.30 -19.08
C ASN A 198 -8.43 -16.07 -17.59
N SER A 199 -7.23 -15.60 -17.27
CA SER A 199 -6.84 -15.30 -15.88
C SER A 199 -7.66 -14.17 -15.24
N SER A 200 -8.28 -13.30 -16.04
CA SER A 200 -9.20 -12.26 -15.57
C SER A 200 -10.62 -12.77 -15.34
N CYS A 201 -10.98 -13.93 -15.88
CA CYS A 201 -12.37 -14.37 -15.99
C CYS A 201 -12.61 -15.73 -15.33
N VAL A 202 -11.55 -16.51 -15.11
CA VAL A 202 -11.64 -17.89 -14.60
C VAL A 202 -10.72 -18.07 -13.41
N VAL A 203 -11.29 -18.53 -12.29
CA VAL A 203 -10.55 -18.91 -11.08
C VAL A 203 -11.09 -20.22 -10.55
N ARG A 204 -10.18 -21.09 -10.08
CA ARG A 204 -10.50 -22.37 -9.45
C ARG A 204 -10.10 -22.31 -7.99
N SER A 205 -11.00 -22.71 -7.10
CA SER A 205 -10.69 -22.91 -5.69
C SER A 205 -9.90 -24.21 -5.51
N ASP A 206 -8.74 -24.14 -4.87
CA ASP A 206 -7.91 -25.27 -4.51
C ASP A 206 -7.27 -25.06 -3.13
N PRO A 207 -7.65 -25.84 -2.11
CA PRO A 207 -7.12 -25.68 -0.76
C PRO A 207 -5.66 -26.12 -0.64
N VAL A 208 -5.15 -26.95 -1.55
CA VAL A 208 -3.75 -27.40 -1.56
C VAL A 208 -2.84 -26.31 -2.10
N GLU A 209 -3.29 -25.61 -3.16
CA GLU A 209 -2.57 -24.47 -3.74
C GLU A 209 -2.83 -23.15 -3.00
N GLY A 210 -3.80 -23.12 -2.07
CA GLY A 210 -4.22 -21.93 -1.36
C GLY A 210 -5.03 -20.95 -2.22
N LEU A 211 -5.61 -21.42 -3.32
CA LEU A 211 -6.43 -20.63 -4.22
C LEU A 211 -7.88 -20.64 -3.74
N MET A 212 -8.46 -19.47 -3.56
CA MET A 212 -9.83 -19.30 -3.11
C MET A 212 -10.59 -18.46 -4.14
N VAL A 213 -11.85 -18.81 -4.42
CA VAL A 213 -12.73 -17.94 -5.21
C VAL A 213 -12.98 -16.65 -4.42
N PRO A 214 -12.86 -15.47 -5.04
CA PRO A 214 -13.07 -14.19 -4.38
C PRO A 214 -14.39 -14.16 -3.56
N PRO A 215 -14.32 -14.00 -2.22
CA PRO A 215 -15.51 -14.05 -1.35
C PRO A 215 -16.37 -12.79 -1.44
N VAL A 216 -15.88 -11.72 -2.07
CA VAL A 216 -16.58 -10.43 -2.18
C VAL A 216 -16.84 -10.08 -3.64
N ARG A 217 -18.01 -9.52 -3.91
CA ARG A 217 -18.42 -8.91 -5.18
C ARG A 217 -18.47 -7.41 -5.02
N SER A 218 -17.96 -6.68 -5.99
CA SER A 218 -17.97 -5.21 -6.02
C SER A 218 -18.35 -4.72 -7.41
N ALA A 219 -18.36 -3.40 -7.63
CA ALA A 219 -18.56 -2.82 -8.96
C ALA A 219 -17.36 -1.95 -9.35
N HIS A 220 -16.95 -2.07 -10.61
CA HIS A 220 -15.94 -1.22 -11.22
C HIS A 220 -16.58 -0.55 -12.44
N LEU A 221 -16.70 0.77 -12.37
CA LEU A 221 -17.24 1.59 -13.45
C LEU A 221 -16.12 2.30 -14.19
N THR A 222 -16.23 2.35 -15.51
CA THR A 222 -15.28 3.06 -16.37
C THR A 222 -16.01 3.85 -17.45
N THR A 223 -15.44 4.99 -17.83
CA THR A 223 -15.87 5.77 -18.99
C THR A 223 -15.04 5.46 -20.24
N LYS A 224 -14.16 4.44 -20.17
CA LYS A 224 -13.27 4.06 -21.26
C LYS A 224 -14.04 3.77 -22.56
N GLY A 225 -13.58 4.38 -23.65
CA GLY A 225 -14.21 4.25 -24.97
C GLY A 225 -15.51 5.03 -25.14
N ARG A 226 -15.93 5.81 -24.13
CA ARG A 226 -17.17 6.59 -24.14
C ARG A 226 -16.93 8.07 -23.90
N LYS A 227 -16.33 8.41 -22.76
CA LYS A 227 -15.95 9.78 -22.40
C LYS A 227 -14.51 9.78 -21.92
N SER A 228 -13.69 10.60 -22.56
CA SER A 228 -12.32 10.89 -22.15
C SER A 228 -12.11 12.39 -22.14
N ILE A 229 -11.22 12.82 -21.25
CA ILE A 229 -10.81 14.22 -21.14
C ILE A 229 -9.30 14.28 -21.34
N ARG A 230 -8.84 15.31 -22.06
CA ARG A 230 -7.42 15.61 -22.19
C ARG A 230 -7.19 17.02 -21.65
N TYR A 231 -6.65 17.08 -20.44
CA TYR A 231 -6.52 18.29 -19.62
C TYR A 231 -7.88 18.86 -19.18
N GLY A 232 -7.89 19.53 -18.03
CA GLY A 232 -9.09 20.13 -17.47
C GLY A 232 -9.15 19.95 -15.96
N ARG A 233 -10.35 20.06 -15.41
CA ARG A 233 -10.64 19.87 -14.00
C ARG A 233 -11.71 18.79 -13.88
N VAL A 234 -11.43 17.78 -13.07
CA VAL A 234 -12.40 16.71 -12.75
C VAL A 234 -12.77 16.87 -11.28
N GLU A 235 -14.07 17.04 -11.03
CA GLU A 235 -14.62 17.18 -9.70
C GLU A 235 -15.53 15.99 -9.40
N VAL A 236 -15.25 15.28 -8.31
CA VAL A 236 -16.07 14.16 -7.86
C VAL A 236 -16.46 14.41 -6.41
N VAL A 237 -17.76 14.49 -6.16
CA VAL A 237 -18.32 14.58 -4.80
C VAL A 237 -18.74 13.18 -4.38
N ALA A 238 -18.01 12.59 -3.44
CA ALA A 238 -18.27 11.23 -2.98
C ALA A 238 -18.15 11.11 -1.46
N LYS A 239 -18.99 10.25 -0.88
CA LYS A 239 -18.88 9.81 0.51
C LYS A 239 -18.15 8.48 0.56
N MET A 240 -16.95 8.48 1.13
CA MET A 240 -16.14 7.26 1.20
C MET A 240 -16.71 6.25 2.21
N PRO A 241 -16.69 4.94 1.91
CA PRO A 241 -17.11 3.90 2.83
C PRO A 241 -16.17 3.82 4.05
N LYS A 242 -16.72 3.38 5.18
CA LYS A 242 -15.96 3.14 6.42
C LYS A 242 -15.99 1.64 6.73
N GLY A 243 -14.82 1.04 6.91
CA GLY A 243 -14.66 -0.35 7.29
C GLY A 243 -13.23 -0.83 7.05
N ASP A 244 -12.86 -1.91 7.72
CA ASP A 244 -11.55 -2.52 7.53
C ASP A 244 -11.47 -3.16 6.14
N TRP A 245 -10.29 -3.11 5.51
CA TRP A 245 -10.00 -3.75 4.23
C TRP A 245 -10.81 -3.23 3.02
N ILE A 246 -11.50 -2.09 3.15
CA ILE A 246 -12.18 -1.43 2.04
C ILE A 246 -11.23 -0.42 1.38
N TRP A 247 -11.09 -0.51 0.06
CA TRP A 247 -10.25 0.37 -0.74
C TRP A 247 -11.07 1.05 -1.86
N PRO A 248 -11.72 2.20 -1.59
CA PRO A 248 -12.36 2.98 -2.64
C PRO A 248 -11.31 3.71 -3.48
N ALA A 249 -11.48 3.72 -4.80
CA ALA A 249 -10.56 4.39 -5.71
C ALA A 249 -11.34 5.21 -6.75
N ILE A 250 -10.86 6.43 -6.96
CA ILE A 250 -11.22 7.27 -8.10
C ILE A 250 -9.89 7.59 -8.79
N SER A 251 -9.72 7.10 -10.01
CA SER A 251 -8.46 7.17 -10.72
C SER A 251 -8.68 7.32 -12.22
N GLU A 252 -7.75 7.99 -12.88
CA GLU A 252 -7.72 8.10 -14.33
C GLU A 252 -6.66 7.16 -14.93
N TRP A 253 -6.93 6.68 -16.14
CA TRP A 253 -6.03 5.84 -16.91
C TRP A 253 -5.85 6.43 -18.32
N PRO A 254 -4.67 6.29 -18.93
CA PRO A 254 -4.40 6.79 -20.28
C PRO A 254 -5.12 6.01 -21.39
#